data_AF-A0A9E4BBQ4-F1
#
_entry.id   AF-A0A9E4BBQ4-F1
#
_cell.length_a   1.000
_cell.length_b   1.000
_cell.length_c   1.000
_cell.angle_alpha   90.00
_cell.angle_beta   90.00
_cell.angle_gamma   90.00
#
_symmetry.space_group_name_H-M   'P 1'
#
loop_
_entity.id
_entity.type
_entity.pdbx_description
1 polymer ?
#
loop_
_entity_poly.entity_id
_entity_poly.type
_entity_poly.pdbx_seq_one_letter_code
_entity_poly.pdbx_strand_id
1 'polypeptide(L)'
;MPGRTRTAETGVAAAFREHESALRAFVSRLVASRDDVDDVTQEAFLRAFNAEKARRVRRPKSFLFTIARNLVLSDFARKSNQLTESMADLDDLTVLDDYKVEAEIEAEESFAAYCRAVSRLP
;
A
#
# COMPACT_ATOMS: atom_id res chain seq x y z
N MET A 1 -24.40 -20.65 21.93
CA MET A 1 -23.02 -21.06 21.58
C MET A 1 -22.72 -20.62 20.16
N PRO A 2 -21.94 -19.56 19.90
CA PRO A 2 -21.64 -19.15 18.54
C PRO A 2 -20.52 -20.02 17.97
N GLY A 3 -20.82 -20.68 16.84
CA GLY A 3 -19.91 -21.53 16.11
C GLY A 3 -18.80 -20.73 15.41
N ARG A 4 -17.63 -21.38 15.30
CA ARG A 4 -16.43 -20.96 14.58
C ARG A 4 -16.74 -20.13 13.33
N THR A 5 -16.22 -18.91 13.32
CA THR A 5 -16.15 -18.04 12.15
C THR A 5 -15.32 -18.74 11.07
N ARG A 6 -15.96 -18.96 9.93
CA ARG A 6 -15.27 -19.17 8.65
C ARG A 6 -14.36 -17.96 8.47
N THR A 7 -13.05 -18.17 8.34
CA THR A 7 -12.07 -17.11 8.04
C THR A 7 -12.48 -16.49 6.71
N ALA A 8 -13.31 -15.46 6.75
CA ALA A 8 -13.56 -14.62 5.60
C ALA A 8 -12.22 -13.96 5.30
N GLU A 9 -11.68 -14.20 4.11
CA GLU A 9 -10.49 -13.52 3.67
C GLU A 9 -10.72 -12.02 3.86
N THR A 10 -9.83 -11.38 4.62
CA THR A 10 -9.86 -9.94 4.87
C THR A 10 -9.82 -9.17 3.56
N GLY A 11 -10.52 -8.05 3.47
CA GLY A 11 -10.55 -7.24 2.25
C GLY A 11 -9.15 -6.78 1.86
N VAL A 12 -8.28 -6.52 2.86
CA VAL A 12 -6.86 -6.21 2.65
C VAL A 12 -6.09 -7.41 2.09
N ALA A 13 -6.30 -8.64 2.59
CA ALA A 13 -5.59 -9.81 2.09
C ALA A 13 -5.99 -10.19 0.66
N ALA A 14 -7.27 -9.99 0.31
CA ALA A 14 -7.73 -10.13 -1.06
C ALA A 14 -7.07 -9.08 -1.98
N ALA A 15 -7.13 -7.81 -1.60
CA ALA A 15 -6.52 -6.72 -2.38
C ALA A 15 -4.99 -6.86 -2.51
N PHE A 16 -4.30 -7.29 -1.46
CA PHE A 16 -2.86 -7.52 -1.53
C PHE A 16 -2.51 -8.60 -2.55
N ARG A 17 -3.17 -9.76 -2.50
CA ARG A 17 -2.92 -10.85 -3.47
C ARG A 17 -3.22 -10.43 -4.91
N GLU A 18 -4.24 -9.62 -5.12
CA GLU A 18 -4.62 -9.13 -6.45
C GLU A 18 -3.63 -8.10 -6.99
N HIS A 19 -3.14 -7.20 -6.14
CA HIS A 19 -2.35 -6.03 -6.55
C HIS A 19 -0.89 -6.05 -6.08
N GLU A 20 -0.36 -7.19 -5.60
CA GLU A 20 1.02 -7.28 -5.07
C GLU A 20 2.06 -6.79 -6.08
N SER A 21 1.96 -7.25 -7.33
CA SER A 21 2.89 -6.85 -8.39
C SER A 21 2.84 -5.34 -8.69
N ALA A 22 1.63 -4.77 -8.69
CA ALA A 22 1.42 -3.33 -8.89
C ALA A 22 1.92 -2.52 -7.69
N LEU A 23 1.70 -2.98 -6.47
CA LEU A 23 2.19 -2.36 -5.25
C LEU A 23 3.72 -2.35 -5.21
N ARG A 24 4.37 -3.47 -5.54
CA ARG A 24 5.84 -3.56 -5.65
C ARG A 24 6.39 -2.64 -6.72
N ALA A 25 5.74 -2.58 -7.89
CA ALA A 25 6.13 -1.66 -8.96
C ALA A 25 6.01 -0.19 -8.52
N PHE A 26 4.90 0.17 -7.86
CA PHE A 26 4.69 1.49 -7.28
C PHE A 26 5.79 1.85 -6.28
N VAL A 27 6.05 0.98 -5.30
CA VAL A 27 7.10 1.19 -4.29
C VAL A 27 8.49 1.31 -4.92
N SER A 28 8.80 0.48 -5.93
CA SER A 28 10.11 0.48 -6.61
C SER A 28 10.46 1.79 -7.30
N ARG A 29 9.46 2.64 -7.61
CA ARG A 29 9.69 3.97 -8.16
C ARG A 29 9.97 5.01 -7.08
N LEU A 30 9.66 4.70 -5.83
CA LEU A 30 9.79 5.61 -4.69
C LEU A 30 11.06 5.33 -3.87
N VAL A 31 11.59 4.09 -3.88
CA VAL A 31 12.76 3.69 -3.10
C VAL A 31 13.98 3.38 -3.98
N ALA A 32 15.17 3.42 -3.39
CA ALA A 32 16.43 3.30 -4.13
C ALA A 32 16.92 1.84 -4.30
N SER A 33 16.64 0.96 -3.33
CA SER A 33 17.10 -0.43 -3.37
C SER A 33 15.95 -1.43 -3.52
N ARG A 34 16.24 -2.64 -4.01
CA ARG A 34 15.25 -3.72 -4.09
C ARG A 34 14.84 -4.24 -2.73
N ASP A 35 15.75 -4.25 -1.76
CA ASP A 35 15.48 -4.68 -0.39
C ASP A 35 14.46 -3.75 0.27
N ASP A 36 14.58 -2.43 0.04
CA ASP A 36 13.58 -1.45 0.50
C ASP A 36 12.18 -1.70 -0.10
N VAL A 37 12.11 -2.26 -1.33
CA VAL A 37 10.81 -2.59 -1.96
C VAL A 37 10.13 -3.72 -1.19
N ASP A 38 10.88 -4.76 -0.86
CA ASP A 38 10.35 -5.91 -0.13
C ASP A 38 9.88 -5.51 1.27
N ASP A 39 10.71 -4.74 1.98
CA ASP A 39 10.41 -4.27 3.33
C ASP A 39 9.18 -3.37 3.37
N VAL A 40 9.10 -2.36 2.51
CA VAL A 40 7.94 -1.44 2.45
C VAL A 40 6.67 -2.19 2.06
N THR A 41 6.75 -3.12 1.09
CA THR A 41 5.59 -3.90 0.64
C THR A 41 5.05 -4.78 1.77
N GLN A 42 5.93 -5.48 2.49
CA GLN A 42 5.55 -6.34 3.61
C GLN A 42 4.99 -5.53 4.78
N GLU A 43 5.66 -4.45 5.16
CA GLU A 43 5.21 -3.57 6.25
C GLU A 43 3.86 -2.92 5.92
N ALA A 44 3.64 -2.50 4.67
CA ALA A 44 2.36 -1.95 4.23
C ALA A 44 1.23 -2.95 4.38
N PHE A 45 1.46 -4.21 3.99
CA PHE A 45 0.49 -5.29 4.18
C PHE A 45 0.18 -5.53 5.65
N LEU A 46 1.21 -5.67 6.50
CA LEU A 46 1.02 -5.95 7.92
C LEU A 46 0.25 -4.84 8.63
N ARG A 47 0.57 -3.57 8.34
CA ARG A 47 -0.15 -2.41 8.87
C ARG A 47 -1.59 -2.37 8.40
N ALA A 48 -1.84 -2.58 7.11
CA ALA A 48 -3.19 -2.57 6.56
C ALA A 48 -4.05 -3.70 7.16
N PHE A 49 -3.48 -4.90 7.24
CA PHE A 49 -4.16 -6.09 7.77
C PHE A 49 -4.49 -5.96 9.25
N ASN A 50 -3.57 -5.38 10.06
CA ASN A 50 -3.84 -5.12 11.47
C ASN A 50 -4.85 -3.97 11.65
N ALA A 51 -4.79 -2.92 10.84
CA ALA A 51 -5.77 -1.85 10.88
C ALA A 51 -7.19 -2.33 10.52
N GLU A 52 -7.33 -3.26 9.59
CA GLU A 52 -8.64 -3.84 9.23
C GLU A 52 -9.29 -4.62 10.38
N LYS A 53 -8.49 -5.18 11.30
CA LYS A 53 -9.01 -5.82 12.53
C LYS A 53 -9.63 -4.81 13.50
N ALA A 54 -9.12 -3.57 13.52
CA ALA A 54 -9.58 -2.51 14.41
C ALA A 54 -10.70 -1.66 13.83
N ARG A 55 -10.72 -1.48 12.49
CA ARG A 55 -11.71 -0.65 11.80
C ARG A 55 -12.07 -1.23 10.44
N ARG A 56 -13.30 -0.99 10.00
CA ARG A 56 -13.75 -1.38 8.66
C ARG A 56 -12.99 -0.57 7.59
N VAL A 57 -12.23 -1.26 6.74
CA VAL A 57 -11.58 -0.68 5.57
C VAL A 57 -12.55 -0.76 4.38
N ARG A 58 -13.00 0.39 3.86
CA ARG A 58 -13.95 0.42 2.73
C ARG A 58 -13.29 0.17 1.38
N ARG A 59 -12.03 0.59 1.23
CA ARG A 59 -11.27 0.52 -0.03
C ARG A 59 -9.87 -0.05 0.24
N PRO A 60 -9.73 -1.38 0.33
CA PRO A 60 -8.51 -2.02 0.82
C PRO A 60 -7.28 -1.80 -0.06
N LYS A 61 -7.47 -1.73 -1.37
CA LYS A 61 -6.40 -1.44 -2.33
C LYS A 61 -5.82 -0.04 -2.14
N SER A 62 -6.66 1.00 -2.18
CA SER A 62 -6.24 2.39 -1.93
C SER A 62 -5.50 2.51 -0.62
N PHE A 63 -6.06 1.88 0.42
CA PHE A 63 -5.49 1.89 1.75
C PHE A 63 -4.09 1.27 1.82
N LEU A 64 -3.85 0.15 1.11
CA LEU A 64 -2.53 -0.48 1.01
C LEU A 64 -1.48 0.45 0.37
N PHE A 65 -1.82 1.07 -0.76
CA PHE A 65 -0.89 1.96 -1.46
C PHE A 65 -0.65 3.27 -0.69
N THR A 66 -1.68 3.80 -0.03
CA THR A 66 -1.54 4.95 0.88
C THR A 66 -0.56 4.64 2.01
N ILE A 67 -0.68 3.47 2.65
CA ILE A 67 0.26 3.04 3.68
C ILE A 67 1.68 2.92 3.11
N ALA A 68 1.85 2.27 1.96
CA ALA A 68 3.16 2.11 1.33
C ALA A 68 3.82 3.45 1.00
N ARG A 69 3.08 4.40 0.41
CA ARG A 69 3.56 5.76 0.16
C ARG A 69 4.00 6.45 1.45
N ASN A 70 3.20 6.34 2.50
CA ASN A 70 3.49 6.98 3.78
C ASN A 70 4.73 6.38 4.44
N LEU A 71 4.92 5.06 4.38
CA LEU A 71 6.15 4.42 4.87
C LEU A 71 7.39 5.00 4.19
N VAL A 72 7.34 5.17 2.87
CA VAL A 72 8.46 5.75 2.10
C VAL A 72 8.69 7.21 2.46
N LEU A 73 7.62 8.02 2.54
CA LEU A 73 7.73 9.43 2.93
C LEU A 73 8.26 9.61 4.35
N SER A 74 7.80 8.78 5.30
CA SER A 74 8.29 8.77 6.68
C SER A 74 9.76 8.37 6.75
N ASP A 75 10.20 7.40 5.96
CA ASP A 75 11.62 7.01 5.89
C ASP A 75 12.49 8.13 5.27
N PHE A 76 12.03 8.79 4.21
CA PHE A 76 12.70 9.97 3.65
C PHE A 76 12.78 11.12 4.65
N ALA A 77 11.67 11.43 5.33
CA ALA A 77 11.63 12.46 6.36
C ALA A 77 12.57 12.11 7.52
N ARG A 78 12.59 10.84 7.96
CA ARG A 78 13.50 10.37 9.00
C ARG A 78 14.96 10.44 8.56
N LYS A 79 15.31 10.04 7.33
CA LYS A 79 16.68 10.16 6.80
C LYS A 79 17.11 11.62 6.68
N SER A 80 16.20 12.49 6.23
CA SER A 80 16.41 13.95 6.20
C SER A 80 16.55 14.55 7.58
N ASN A 81 15.78 14.07 8.57
CA ASN A 81 15.82 14.58 9.93
C ASN A 81 16.96 13.94 10.74
N GLN A 82 17.43 12.75 10.41
CA GLN A 82 18.64 12.14 10.99
C GLN A 82 19.91 12.88 10.58
N LEU A 83 19.89 13.61 9.45
CA LEU A 83 20.89 14.63 9.14
C LEU A 83 20.79 15.87 10.07
N THR A 84 19.71 16.02 10.84
CA THR A 84 19.38 17.19 11.69
C THR A 84 18.76 16.88 13.07
N GLU A 85 19.01 15.70 13.68
CA GLU A 85 18.47 15.21 14.98
C GLU A 85 17.11 14.45 15.00
N SER A 86 16.97 13.60 16.01
CA SER A 86 16.29 12.29 16.02
C SER A 86 14.77 12.23 16.33
N MET A 87 14.13 11.20 15.76
CA MET A 87 12.96 10.39 16.19
C MET A 87 11.70 11.05 16.79
N ALA A 88 10.60 11.02 16.01
CA ALA A 88 9.18 10.97 16.42
C ALA A 88 8.36 10.55 15.18
N ASP A 89 7.21 9.89 15.19
CA ASP A 89 6.48 9.07 16.15
C ASP A 89 5.46 8.27 15.31
N LEU A 90 5.06 7.09 15.78
CA LEU A 90 4.35 6.07 14.99
C LEU A 90 2.83 6.29 14.85
N ASP A 91 2.28 7.39 15.35
CA ASP A 91 0.84 7.44 15.68
C ASP A 91 -0.03 8.43 14.88
N ASP A 92 0.52 9.14 13.88
CA ASP A 92 -0.23 10.16 13.11
C ASP A 92 -0.43 9.77 11.63
N LEU A 93 -1.01 8.59 11.38
CA LEU A 93 -1.38 8.15 10.02
C LEU A 93 -2.90 8.07 9.83
N THR A 94 -3.62 8.97 10.48
CA THR A 94 -5.06 9.12 10.26
C THR A 94 -5.35 10.35 9.40
N VAL A 95 -5.82 10.06 8.18
CA VAL A 95 -6.46 10.99 7.23
C VAL A 95 -5.49 11.79 6.35
N LEU A 96 -4.92 11.16 5.33
CA LEU A 96 -4.34 11.88 4.19
C LEU A 96 -4.91 11.33 2.88
N ASP A 97 -5.69 12.19 2.22
CA ASP A 97 -6.19 12.20 0.84
C ASP A 97 -6.22 10.86 0.07
N ASP A 98 -7.08 9.94 0.54
CA ASP A 98 -7.38 8.65 -0.10
C ASP A 98 -7.80 8.84 -1.59
N TYR A 99 -8.39 9.99 -1.93
CA TYR A 99 -8.86 10.33 -3.28
C TYR A 99 -7.72 10.53 -4.29
N LYS A 100 -6.60 11.15 -3.87
CA LYS A 100 -5.48 11.41 -4.77
C LYS A 100 -4.69 10.15 -5.09
N VAL A 101 -4.49 9.30 -4.09
CA VAL A 101 -3.82 8.00 -4.27
C VAL A 101 -4.66 7.08 -5.15
N GLU A 102 -5.99 7.07 -4.96
CA GLU A 102 -6.90 6.33 -5.84
C GLU A 102 -6.82 6.75 -7.30
N ALA A 103 -6.93 8.05 -7.58
CA ALA A 103 -6.90 8.56 -8.94
C ALA A 103 -5.56 8.26 -9.64
N GLU A 104 -4.45 8.31 -8.91
CA GLU A 104 -3.12 8.02 -9.43
C GLU A 104 -2.96 6.51 -9.75
N ILE A 105 -3.44 5.63 -8.87
CA ILE A 105 -3.41 4.18 -9.11
C ILE A 105 -4.36 3.79 -10.24
N GLU A 106 -5.56 4.38 -10.29
CA GLU A 106 -6.56 4.09 -11.31
C GLU A 106 -6.09 4.52 -12.71
N ALA A 107 -5.45 5.69 -12.82
CA ALA A 107 -4.84 6.14 -14.07
C ALA A 107 -3.76 5.16 -14.55
N GLU A 108 -2.95 4.65 -13.62
CA GLU A 108 -1.84 3.76 -13.93
C GLU A 108 -2.30 2.34 -14.32
N GLU A 109 -3.32 1.80 -13.65
CA GLU A 109 -3.91 0.51 -14.00
C GLU A 109 -4.68 0.54 -15.32
N SER A 110 -5.38 1.64 -15.59
CA SER A 110 -6.10 1.82 -16.86
C SER A 110 -5.15 1.77 -18.05
N PHE A 111 -3.97 2.38 -17.90
CA PHE A 111 -2.93 2.36 -18.93
C PHE A 111 -2.32 0.96 -19.10
N ALA A 112 -2.05 0.24 -18.01
CA ALA A 112 -1.54 -1.13 -18.05
C ALA A 112 -2.55 -2.09 -18.71
N ALA A 113 -3.84 -1.95 -18.42
CA ALA A 113 -4.91 -2.73 -19.02
C ALA A 113 -5.00 -2.49 -20.54
N TYR A 114 -4.86 -1.25 -20.98
CA TYR A 114 -4.83 -0.90 -22.40
C TYR A 114 -3.64 -1.53 -23.13
N CYS A 115 -2.42 -1.40 -22.60
CA CYS A 115 -1.22 -2.01 -23.19
C CYS A 115 -1.33 -3.55 -23.29
N ARG A 116 -1.96 -4.19 -22.29
CA ARG A 116 -2.21 -5.64 -22.30
C ARG A 116 -3.26 -6.06 -23.33
N ALA A 117 -4.25 -5.21 -23.60
CA ALA A 117 -5.27 -5.46 -24.62
C ALA A 117 -4.69 -5.28 -26.04
N VAL A 118 -3.91 -4.23 -26.26
CA VAL A 118 -3.29 -3.94 -27.57
C VAL A 118 -2.27 -5.00 -27.96
N SER A 119 -1.53 -5.58 -26.99
CA SER A 119 -0.59 -6.68 -27.24
C SER A 119 -1.24 -8.04 -27.53
N ARG A 120 -2.58 -8.13 -27.53
CA ARG A 120 -3.35 -9.36 -27.83
C ARG A 120 -4.18 -9.27 -29.12
N LEU A 121 -4.01 -8.21 -29.91
CA LEU A 121 -4.65 -8.11 -31.23
C LEU A 121 -3.89 -8.99 -32.25
N PRO A 122 -4.60 -9.73 -33.13
CA PRO A 122 -3.99 -10.58 -34.15
C PRO A 122 -3.27 -9.80 -35.26
#